data_AF-A0A6I2RPS8-F1
#
_entry.id   AF-A0A6I2RPS8-F1
#
_cell.length_a   1.000
_cell.length_b   1.000
_cell.length_c   1.000
_cell.angle_alpha   90.00
_cell.angle_beta   90.00
_cell.angle_gamma   90.00
#
_symmetry.space_group_name_H-M   'P 1'
#
loop_
_entity.id
_entity.type
_entity.pdbx_description
1 polymer ?
#
loop_
_entity_poly.entity_id
_entity_poly.type
_entity_poly.pdbx_seq_one_letter_code
_entity_poly.pdbx_strand_id
1 'polypeptide(L)' 'MPNGPQGSAVIFSMIETAKENRLDPYRYLVWVLQSASAMAVSGSGWAEQLLPEKAPEVCRVY' A
#
# COMPACT_ATOMS: atom_id res chain seq x y z
N MET A 1 -23.72 -0.11 -9.39
CA MET A 1 -22.29 0.28 -9.39
C MET A 1 -21.49 -0.80 -8.68
N PRO A 2 -20.60 -1.56 -9.34
CA PRO A 2 -19.97 -2.74 -8.74
C PRO A 2 -18.70 -2.47 -7.90
N ASN A 3 -18.28 -1.21 -7.77
CA ASN A 3 -16.91 -0.91 -7.31
C ASN A 3 -16.74 -0.77 -5.79
N GLY A 4 -17.84 -0.65 -5.03
CA GLY A 4 -17.79 -0.44 -3.57
C GLY A 4 -17.18 -1.61 -2.80
N PRO A 5 -17.73 -2.83 -2.94
CA PRO A 5 -17.20 -4.02 -2.26
C PRO A 5 -15.77 -4.38 -2.67
N GLN A 6 -15.42 -4.14 -3.94
CA GLN A 6 -14.10 -4.41 -4.48
C GLN A 6 -13.05 -3.47 -3.87
N GLY A 7 -13.35 -2.18 -3.77
CA GLY A 7 -12.46 -1.21 -3.13
C GLY A 7 -12.21 -1.51 -1.66
N SER A 8 -13.25 -1.86 -0.90
CA SER A 8 -13.09 -2.22 0.51
C SER A 8 -12.26 -3.50 0.72
N ALA A 9 -12.40 -4.49 -0.17
CA ALA A 9 -11.63 -5.73 -0.10
C ALA A 9 -10.13 -5.50 -0.35
N VAL A 10 -9.79 -4.61 -1.29
CA VAL A 10 -8.39 -4.23 -1.58
C VAL A 10 -7.76 -3.55 -0.37
N ILE A 11 -8.45 -2.58 0.25
CA ILE A 11 -7.93 -1.90 1.45
C ILE A 11 -7.76 -2.88 2.61
N PHE A 12 -8.73 -3.77 2.83
CA PHE A 12 -8.62 -4.80 3.86
C PHE A 12 -7.42 -5.72 3.64
N SER A 13 -7.21 -6.20 2.40
CA SER A 13 -6.04 -7.00 2.06
C SER A 13 -4.73 -6.26 2.33
N MET A 14 -4.64 -4.97 1.98
CA MET A 14 -3.44 -4.17 2.27
C MET A 14 -3.17 -4.01 3.77
N ILE A 15 -4.22 -3.89 4.59
CA ILE A 15 -4.10 -3.82 6.05
C ILE A 15 -3.54 -5.13 6.61
N GLU A 16 -4.09 -6.27 6.19
CA GLU A 16 -3.61 -7.58 6.66
C GLU A 16 -2.16 -7.82 6.20
N THR A 17 -1.82 -7.52 4.95
CA THR A 17 -0.45 -7.59 4.46
C THR A 17 0.51 -6.71 5.27
N ALA A 18 0.11 -5.48 5.64
CA ALA A 18 0.94 -4.62 6.48
C ALA A 18 1.23 -5.25 7.85
N LYS A 19 0.20 -5.81 8.50
CA LYS A 19 0.31 -6.49 9.79
C LYS A 19 1.26 -7.69 9.71
N GLU A 20 1.12 -8.54 8.68
CA GLU A 20 1.98 -9.71 8.45
C GLU A 20 3.46 -9.33 8.27
N ASN A 21 3.74 -8.14 7.73
CA ASN A 21 5.08 -7.63 7.44
C ASN A 21 5.68 -6.71 8.52
N ARG A 22 5.05 -6.63 9.71
CA ARG A 22 5.44 -5.73 10.81
C ARG A 22 5.49 -4.26 10.41
N LEU A 23 4.57 -3.86 9.55
CA LEU A 23 4.35 -2.48 9.17
C LEU A 23 3.18 -1.90 9.97
N ASP A 24 3.26 -0.61 10.29
CA ASP A 24 2.12 0.15 10.78
C ASP A 24 1.11 0.30 9.61
N PRO A 25 -0.11 -0.25 9.73
CA PRO A 25 -1.04 -0.29 8.61
C PRO A 25 -1.43 1.09 8.10
N TYR A 26 -1.56 2.07 9.00
CA TYR A 26 -1.92 3.44 8.63
C TYR A 26 -0.79 4.10 7.84
N ARG A 27 0.44 4.06 8.35
CA ARG A 27 1.61 4.66 7.69
C ARG A 27 1.90 3.99 6.35
N TYR A 28 1.76 2.67 6.27
CA TYR A 28 1.93 1.92 5.02
C TYR A 28 0.89 2.32 3.96
N LEU A 29 -0.40 2.37 4.32
CA LEU A 29 -1.46 2.81 3.40
C LEU A 29 -1.24 4.23 2.90
N VAL A 30 -0.89 5.17 3.79
CA VAL A 30 -0.59 6.55 3.43
C VAL A 30 0.57 6.61 2.43
N TRP A 31 1.66 5.89 2.69
CA TRP A 31 2.81 5.82 1.79
C TRP A 31 2.44 5.24 0.43
N VAL A 32 1.70 4.13 0.37
CA VAL A 32 1.27 3.52 -0.90
C VAL A 32 0.43 4.49 -1.71
N LEU A 33 -0.57 5.15 -1.10
CA LEU A 33 -1.46 6.06 -1.82
C LEU A 33 -0.71 7.29 -2.38
N GLN A 34 0.19 7.88 -1.58
CA GLN A 34 1.00 9.00 -2.02
C GLN A 34 1.98 8.59 -3.13
N SER A 35 2.68 7.47 -2.93
CA SER A 35 3.71 6.99 -3.86
C SER A 35 3.13 6.48 -5.17
N ALA A 36 1.99 5.79 -5.13
CA ALA A 36 1.24 5.35 -6.30
C ALA A 36 0.81 6.55 -7.15
N SER A 37 0.29 7.60 -6.52
CA SER A 37 -0.15 8.81 -7.24
C SER A 37 1.00 9.49 -7.98
N ALA A 38 2.20 9.53 -7.38
CA ALA A 38 3.39 10.09 -8.01
C ALA A 38 3.96 9.20 -9.12
N MET A 39 3.98 7.88 -8.91
CA MET A 39 4.61 6.93 -9.83
C MET A 39 3.72 6.47 -10.98
N ALA A 40 2.39 6.57 -10.86
CA ALA A 40 1.46 6.26 -11.95
C ALA A 40 1.73 7.10 -13.22
N VAL A 41 2.38 8.26 -13.06
CA VAL A 41 2.82 9.13 -14.16
C VAL A 41 4.03 8.55 -14.93
N SER A 42 4.82 7.68 -14.30
CA SER A 42 6.10 7.17 -14.85
C SER A 42 5.99 5.87 -15.66
N GLY A 43 4.79 5.30 -15.82
CA GLY A 43 4.55 4.11 -16.65
C GLY A 43 4.41 2.79 -15.86
N SER A 44 4.40 1.66 -16.56
CA SER A 44 4.18 0.32 -15.97
C SER A 44 5.32 -0.11 -15.03
N GLY A 45 5.01 -0.96 -14.04
CA GLY A 45 6.02 -1.52 -13.13
C GLY A 45 6.20 -0.75 -11.81
N TRP A 46 5.31 0.21 -11.53
CA TRP A 46 5.35 0.99 -10.28
C TRP A 46 4.80 0.20 -9.09
N ALA A 47 3.89 -0.74 -9.31
CA ALA A 47 3.24 -1.50 -8.24
C ALA A 47 4.24 -2.36 -7.48
N GLU A 48 5.22 -2.93 -8.18
CA GLU A 48 6.31 -3.73 -7.61
C GLU A 48 7.24 -2.89 -6.71
N GLN A 49 7.23 -1.56 -6.84
CA GLN A 49 7.97 -0.65 -5.95
C GLN A 49 7.21 -0.40 -4.64
N LEU A 50 5.93 -0.73 -4.59
CA LEU A 50 5.05 -0.54 -3.43
C LEU A 50 4.81 -1.83 -2.64
N LEU A 51 5.65 -2.83 -2.85
CA LEU A 51 5.62 -4.06 -2.07
C LEU A 51 6.02 -3.79 -0.60
N PRO A 52 5.48 -4.54 0.38
CA PRO A 52 5.79 -4.37 1.80
C PRO A 52 7.29 -4.41 2.13
N GLU A 53 8.07 -5.21 1.39
CA GLU A 53 9.50 -5.36 1.59
C GLU A 53 10.28 -4.09 1.22
N LYS A 54 9.71 -3.23 0.38
CA LYS A 54 10.30 -1.96 -0.06
C LYS A 54 9.79 -0.75 0.73
N ALA A 55 8.88 -0.96 1.68
CA ALA A 55 8.35 0.11 2.49
C ALA A 55 9.48 0.77 3.33
N PRO A 56 9.49 2.11 3.44
CA PRO A 56 10.52 2.84 4.19
C PRO A 56 10.40 2.57 5.70
N GLU A 57 11.49 2.75 6.44
CA GLU A 57 11.56 2.54 7.90
C GLU A 57 10.49 3.29 8.69
N VAL A 58 10.04 4.46 8.21
CA VAL A 58 8.94 5.22 8.84
C VAL A 58 7.63 4.41 8.92
N CYS A 59 7.44 3.43 8.02
CA CYS A 59 6.29 2.53 8.02
C CYS A 59 6.42 1.36 8.99
N ARG A 60 7.59 1.14 9.61
CA ARG A 60 7.80 0.03 10.55
C ARG A 60 7.18 0.34 11.90
N VAL A 61 6.71 -0.71 12.58
CA VAL A 61 6.30 -0.63 13.99
C VAL A 61 7.57 -0.64 14.85
N TYR A 62 7.68 0.30 15.79
CA TYR A 62 8.80 0.39 16.74
C TYR A 62 8.73 -0.67 17.84
#